data_AF-A0A5I5A5F3-F1
#
_entry.id   AF-A0A5I5A5F3-F1
#
_cell.length_a   1.000
_cell.length_b   1.000
_cell.length_c   1.000
_cell.angle_alpha   90.00
_cell.angle_beta   90.00
_cell.angle_gamma   90.00
#
_symmetry.space_group_name_H-M   'P 1'
#
loop_
_entity.id
_entity.type
_entity.pdbx_description
1 polymer ?
#
loop_
_entity_poly.entity_id
_entity_poly.type
_entity_poly.pdbx_seq_one_letter_code
_entity_poly.pdbx_strand_id
1 'polypeptide(L)'
;MSQKKYDANLPKNLTYRKNDRAFYWRNPVTKKEIALGQIARRDAVAQAIEANNYIYQNYTPAALIEKLKRSDTFTVSMWIDRYDVLLKRRDLAANTYKIRGNQLATVREKMGEMILAEVTTRHIAEFLE
;
A
#
# COMPACT_ATOMS: atom_id res chain seq x y z
N MET A 1 7.22 32.00 13.56
CA MET A 1 6.56 30.77 14.05
C MET A 1 7.35 30.24 15.24
N SER A 2 6.82 30.37 16.45
CA SER A 2 7.55 30.01 17.68
C SER A 2 7.75 28.49 17.74
N GLN A 3 9.01 28.04 17.76
CA GLN A 3 9.36 26.65 18.04
C GLN A 3 8.86 26.30 19.44
N LYS A 4 7.69 25.64 19.52
CA LYS A 4 7.20 25.04 20.77
C LYS A 4 8.30 24.08 21.23
N LYS A 5 8.98 24.44 22.31
CA LYS A 5 10.09 23.72 22.93
C LYS A 5 9.71 22.24 23.05
N TYR A 6 10.42 21.39 22.32
CA TYR A 6 10.26 19.94 22.41
C TYR A 6 10.68 19.53 23.82
N ASP A 7 9.76 18.98 24.60
CA ASP A 7 10.10 18.38 25.89
C ASP A 7 10.66 16.98 25.59
N ALA A 8 11.95 16.80 25.85
CA ALA A 8 12.67 15.55 25.58
C ALA A 8 12.05 14.34 26.31
N ASN A 9 11.27 14.59 27.36
CA ASN A 9 10.63 13.55 28.15
C ASN A 9 9.24 13.16 27.63
N LEU A 10 8.73 13.78 26.55
CA LEU A 10 7.44 13.42 25.97
C LEU A 10 7.61 12.71 24.63
N PRO A 11 6.76 11.69 24.34
CA PRO A 11 6.74 11.04 23.04
C PRO A 11 6.44 12.07 21.94
N LYS A 12 6.85 11.74 20.71
CA LYS A 12 6.59 12.57 19.53
C LYS A 12 5.11 12.95 19.45
N ASN A 13 4.83 14.14 18.91
CA ASN A 13 3.48 14.68 18.74
C ASN A 13 2.71 15.02 20.03
N LEU A 14 3.24 14.74 21.23
CA LEU A 14 2.64 15.12 22.50
C LEU A 14 3.30 16.37 23.08
N THR A 15 2.48 17.30 23.59
CA THR A 15 2.94 18.51 24.26
C THR A 15 2.16 18.76 25.55
N TYR A 16 2.82 19.34 26.55
CA TYR A 16 2.19 19.79 27.79
C TYR A 16 2.13 21.31 27.83
N ARG A 17 0.96 21.88 28.11
CA ARG A 17 0.77 23.33 28.23
C ARG A 17 0.59 23.70 29.70
N LYS A 18 1.56 24.46 30.24
CA LYS A 18 1.54 24.92 31.65
C LYS A 18 0.35 25.82 31.98
N ASN A 19 -0.08 26.66 31.03
CA ASN A 19 -1.20 27.58 31.22
C ASN A 19 -2.52 26.83 31.47
N ASP A 20 -2.77 25.79 30.67
CA ASP A 20 -4.01 25.00 30.70
C ASP A 20 -3.91 23.77 31.61
N ARG A 21 -2.70 23.49 32.12
CA ARG A 21 -2.32 22.28 32.86
C ARG A 21 -2.73 20.98 32.16
N ALA A 22 -2.78 21.00 30.83
CA ALA A 22 -3.34 19.93 30.01
C ALA A 22 -2.36 19.42 28.95
N PHE A 23 -2.58 18.18 28.53
CA PHE A 23 -1.85 17.52 27.45
C PHE A 23 -2.57 17.69 26.11
N TYR A 24 -1.78 17.90 25.05
CA TYR A 24 -2.27 18.07 23.69
C TYR A 24 -1.45 17.20 22.76
N TRP A 25 -2.14 16.40 21.95
CA TRP A 25 -1.53 15.59 20.91
C TRP A 25 -1.83 16.19 19.54
N ARG A 26 -0.81 16.32 18.68
CA ARG A 26 -0.94 16.88 17.34
C ARG A 26 -0.80 15.81 16.30
N ASN A 27 -1.84 15.60 15.50
CA ASN A 27 -1.80 14.64 14.42
C ASN A 27 -0.73 15.03 13.39
N PRO A 28 0.28 14.17 13.11
CA PRO A 28 1.35 14.51 12.16
C PRO A 28 0.87 14.57 10.70
N VAL A 29 -0.26 13.93 10.37
CA VAL A 29 -0.86 13.89 9.03
C VAL A 29 -1.81 15.08 8.84
N THR A 30 -2.85 15.17 9.67
CA THR A 30 -3.90 16.20 9.51
C THR A 30 -3.51 17.55 10.10
N LYS A 31 -2.39 17.62 10.84
CA LYS A 31 -1.89 18.78 11.58
C LYS A 31 -2.84 19.34 12.65
N LYS A 32 -4.02 18.74 12.84
CA LYS A 32 -5.00 19.09 13.88
C LYS A 32 -4.49 18.70 15.26
N GLU A 33 -4.81 19.53 16.24
CA GLU A 33 -4.47 19.31 17.64
C GLU A 33 -5.68 18.78 18.39
N ILE A 34 -5.47 17.75 19.22
CA ILE A 34 -6.49 17.09 20.02
C ILE A 34 -6.10 17.28 21.48
N ALA A 35 -7.01 17.83 22.28
CA ALA A 35 -6.83 17.99 23.71
C ALA A 35 -7.09 16.65 24.42
N LEU A 36 -6.10 16.17 25.18
CA LEU A 36 -6.25 15.00 26.06
C LEU A 36 -6.76 15.40 27.45
N GLY A 37 -6.72 16.69 27.80
CA GLY A 37 -7.19 17.23 29.07
C GLY A 37 -6.16 17.14 30.20
N GLN A 38 -6.64 17.29 31.44
CA GLN A 38 -5.85 17.26 32.68
C GLN A 38 -5.68 15.82 33.19
N ILE A 39 -5.18 14.94 32.33
CA ILE A 39 -4.92 13.53 32.68
C ILE A 39 -3.51 13.35 33.25
N ALA A 40 -3.28 12.23 33.95
CA ALA A 40 -1.96 11.92 34.48
C ALA A 40 -0.94 11.78 33.33
N ARG A 41 0.30 12.23 33.57
CA ARG A 41 1.37 12.20 32.56
C ARG A 41 1.58 10.82 31.96
N ARG A 42 1.49 9.76 32.78
CA ARG A 42 1.64 8.36 32.33
C ARG A 42 0.60 7.98 31.29
N ASP A 43 -0.66 8.35 31.52
CA ASP A 43 -1.77 8.01 30.64
C ASP A 43 -1.71 8.79 29.34
N ALA A 44 -1.35 10.09 29.41
CA ALA A 44 -1.11 10.90 28.22
C ALA A 44 0.00 10.34 27.33
N VAL A 45 1.09 9.86 27.94
CA VAL A 45 2.20 9.23 27.23
C VAL A 45 1.75 7.92 26.58
N ALA A 46 1.02 7.06 27.30
CA ALA A 46 0.51 5.80 26.76
C ALA A 46 -0.38 6.02 25.53
N GLN A 47 -1.38 6.91 25.63
CA GLN A 47 -2.29 7.23 24.53
C GLN A 47 -1.54 7.84 23.33
N ALA A 48 -0.55 8.70 23.57
CA ALA A 48 0.25 9.29 22.50
C ALA A 48 1.13 8.26 21.77
N ILE A 49 1.70 7.28 22.49
CA ILE A 49 2.48 6.20 21.89
C ILE A 49 1.58 5.31 21.01
N GLU A 50 0.40 4.95 21.52
CA GLU A 50 -0.59 4.18 20.77
C GLU A 50 -1.03 4.90 19.49
N ALA A 51 -1.40 6.18 19.59
CA ALA A 51 -1.79 7.00 18.46
C ALA A 51 -0.65 7.13 17.43
N ASN A 52 0.59 7.31 17.89
CA ASN A 52 1.74 7.36 17.00
C ASN A 52 1.95 6.04 16.26
N ASN A 53 1.89 4.90 16.97
CA ASN A 53 2.05 3.58 16.38
C ASN A 53 0.96 3.27 15.36
N TYR A 54 -0.30 3.63 15.65
CA TYR A 54 -1.41 3.50 14.72
C TYR A 54 -1.18 4.30 13.43
N ILE A 55 -0.70 5.55 13.56
CA ILE A 55 -0.35 6.36 12.39
C ILE A 55 0.82 5.75 11.62
N TYR A 56 1.87 5.27 12.29
CA TYR A 56 3.02 4.66 11.62
C TYR A 56 2.67 3.35 10.91
N GLN A 57 1.88 2.47 11.52
CA GLN A 57 1.42 1.22 10.91
C GLN A 57 0.57 1.49 9.66
N ASN A 58 -0.32 2.48 9.72
CA ASN A 58 -1.16 2.85 8.59
C ASN A 58 -0.40 3.60 7.47
N TYR A 59 0.73 4.26 7.79
CA TYR A 59 1.50 5.06 6.83
C TYR A 59 2.75 4.33 6.29
N THR A 60 3.19 3.24 6.92
CA THR A 60 4.28 2.38 6.41
C THR A 60 3.81 0.93 6.15
N PRO A 61 2.84 0.70 5.26
CA PRO A 61 2.49 -0.65 4.80
C PRO A 61 3.47 -1.20 3.74
N ALA A 62 4.71 -0.71 3.66
CA ALA A 62 5.57 -0.94 2.48
C ALA A 62 6.69 -1.99 2.64
N ALA A 63 6.92 -2.61 3.81
CA ALA A 63 8.05 -3.56 3.94
C ALA A 63 7.62 -5.02 4.07
N LEU A 64 6.66 -5.31 4.96
CA LEU A 64 6.26 -6.70 5.25
C LEU A 64 5.07 -7.13 4.39
N ILE A 65 4.05 -6.28 4.23
CA ILE A 65 2.92 -6.54 3.33
C ILE A 65 3.39 -6.58 1.87
N GLU A 66 4.28 -5.68 1.43
CA GLU A 66 4.87 -5.77 0.08
C GLU A 66 5.70 -7.05 -0.12
N LYS A 67 6.49 -7.48 0.88
CA LYS A 67 7.24 -8.74 0.80
C LYS A 67 6.34 -9.99 0.81
N LEU A 68 5.26 -9.97 1.60
CA LEU A 68 4.25 -11.03 1.63
C LEU A 68 3.39 -11.06 0.36
N LYS A 69 3.15 -9.91 -0.27
CA LYS A 69 2.46 -9.83 -1.57
C LYS A 69 3.36 -10.30 -2.71
N ARG A 70 4.65 -9.91 -2.74
CA ARG A 70 5.62 -10.32 -3.77
C ARG A 70 5.90 -11.82 -3.83
N SER A 71 5.65 -12.59 -2.77
CA SER A 71 5.81 -14.05 -2.78
C SER A 71 4.71 -14.80 -3.55
N ASP A 72 3.55 -14.17 -3.80
CA ASP A 72 2.38 -14.78 -4.49
C ASP A 72 2.01 -14.05 -5.80
N THR A 73 2.91 -13.25 -6.37
CA THR A 73 2.59 -12.48 -7.59
C THR A 73 2.59 -13.35 -8.83
N PHE A 74 1.43 -13.93 -9.13
CA PHE A 74 1.14 -14.56 -10.41
C PHE A 74 0.91 -13.47 -11.48
N THR A 75 1.90 -13.25 -12.34
CA THR A 75 1.84 -12.21 -13.38
C THR A 75 1.10 -12.68 -14.63
N VAL A 76 0.71 -11.74 -15.49
CA VAL A 76 0.09 -12.05 -16.78
C VAL A 76 1.03 -12.88 -17.66
N SER A 77 2.34 -12.61 -17.67
CA SER A 77 3.32 -13.42 -18.40
C SER A 77 3.31 -14.88 -17.95
N MET A 78 3.32 -15.13 -16.64
CA MET A 78 3.27 -16.49 -16.07
C MET A 78 1.98 -17.23 -16.44
N TRP A 79 0.86 -16.50 -16.47
CA TRP A 79 -0.39 -17.04 -17.00
C TRP A 79 -0.22 -17.37 -18.49
N ILE A 80 0.20 -16.45 -19.34
CA ILE A 80 0.34 -16.71 -20.79
C ILE A 80 1.18 -17.97 -21.06
N ASP A 81 2.27 -18.19 -20.33
CA ASP A 81 3.09 -19.42 -20.45
C ASP A 81 2.27 -20.69 -20.14
N ARG A 82 1.50 -20.67 -19.05
CA ARG A 82 0.59 -21.77 -18.71
C ARG A 82 -0.54 -21.93 -19.72
N TYR A 83 -1.04 -20.84 -20.31
CA TYR A 83 -2.09 -20.91 -21.33
C TYR A 83 -1.60 -21.55 -22.60
N ASP A 84 -0.39 -21.21 -23.02
CA ASP A 84 0.21 -21.75 -24.24
C ASP A 84 0.32 -23.29 -24.15
N VAL A 85 0.69 -23.83 -22.99
CA VAL A 85 0.67 -25.28 -22.74
C VAL A 85 -0.74 -25.87 -22.85
N LEU A 86 -1.77 -25.19 -22.33
CA LEU A 86 -3.15 -25.64 -22.45
C LEU A 86 -3.66 -25.58 -23.90
N LEU A 87 -3.28 -24.54 -24.63
CA LEU A 87 -3.67 -24.34 -26.03
C LEU A 87 -3.09 -25.46 -26.90
N LYS A 88 -1.82 -25.80 -26.72
CA LYS A 88 -1.12 -26.89 -27.44
C LYS A 88 -1.77 -28.26 -27.27
N ARG A 89 -2.56 -28.47 -26.20
CA ARG A 89 -3.30 -29.73 -25.96
C ARG A 89 -4.64 -29.81 -26.69
N ARG A 90 -5.11 -28.74 -27.33
CA ARG A 90 -6.46 -28.64 -27.93
C ARG A 90 -6.57 -29.17 -29.37
N ASP A 91 -5.51 -29.77 -29.92
CA ASP A 91 -5.46 -30.32 -31.28
C ASP A 91 -6.07 -29.39 -32.35
N LEU A 92 -5.53 -28.17 -32.43
CA LEU A 92 -6.03 -27.13 -33.32
C LEU A 92 -5.25 -27.10 -34.64
N ALA A 93 -5.84 -26.49 -35.67
CA ALA A 93 -5.13 -26.24 -36.92
C ALA A 93 -3.87 -25.38 -36.69
N ALA A 94 -2.80 -25.66 -37.44
CA ALA A 94 -1.52 -24.95 -37.31
C ALA A 94 -1.65 -23.42 -37.44
N ASN A 95 -2.53 -22.96 -38.34
CA ASN A 95 -2.78 -21.53 -38.52
C ASN A 95 -3.43 -20.90 -37.27
N THR A 96 -4.28 -21.64 -36.57
CA THR A 96 -4.91 -21.19 -35.32
C THR A 96 -3.85 -20.99 -34.23
N TYR A 97 -2.89 -21.91 -34.09
CA TYR A 97 -1.76 -21.73 -33.16
C TYR A 97 -0.95 -20.47 -33.47
N LYS A 98 -0.65 -20.24 -34.75
CA LYS A 98 0.09 -19.05 -35.18
C LYS A 98 -0.63 -17.76 -34.80
N ILE A 99 -1.93 -17.66 -35.12
CA ILE A 99 -2.73 -16.46 -34.81
C ILE A 99 -2.82 -16.24 -33.29
N ARG A 100 -3.09 -17.29 -32.52
CA ARG A 100 -3.18 -17.20 -31.05
C ARG A 100 -1.84 -16.85 -30.41
N GLY A 101 -0.74 -17.42 -30.90
CA GLY A 101 0.61 -17.09 -30.44
C GLY A 101 0.93 -15.61 -30.61
N ASN A 102 0.59 -15.04 -31.78
CA ASN A 102 0.76 -13.61 -32.03
C ASN A 102 -0.08 -12.74 -31.08
N GLN A 103 -1.35 -13.09 -30.87
CA GLN A 103 -2.22 -12.38 -29.92
C GLN A 103 -1.66 -12.41 -28.50
N LEU A 104 -1.19 -13.57 -28.04
CA LEU A 104 -0.58 -13.72 -26.72
C LEU A 104 0.74 -12.95 -26.60
N ALA A 105 1.53 -12.87 -27.66
CA ALA A 105 2.75 -12.05 -27.68
C ALA A 105 2.44 -10.56 -27.51
N THR A 106 1.43 -10.05 -28.21
CA THR A 106 0.99 -8.65 -28.07
C THR A 106 0.50 -8.34 -26.65
N VAL A 107 -0.29 -9.24 -26.05
CA VAL A 107 -0.74 -9.08 -24.66
C VAL A 107 0.45 -9.13 -23.70
N ARG A 108 1.40 -10.05 -23.90
CA ARG A 108 2.61 -10.15 -23.07
C ARG A 108 3.44 -8.87 -23.11
N GLU A 109 3.61 -8.26 -24.28
CA GLU A 109 4.36 -7.01 -24.42
C GLU A 109 3.74 -5.84 -23.64
N LYS A 110 2.41 -5.74 -23.65
CA LYS A 110 1.69 -4.59 -23.07
C LYS A 110 1.40 -4.70 -21.58
N MET A 111 1.14 -5.91 -21.08
CA MET A 111 0.69 -6.14 -19.71
C MET A 111 1.37 -7.32 -19.01
N GLY A 112 2.42 -7.91 -19.60
CA GLY A 112 3.07 -9.12 -19.08
C GLY A 112 3.60 -9.01 -17.65
N GLU A 113 4.14 -7.85 -17.29
CA GLU A 113 4.68 -7.56 -15.95
C GLU A 113 3.61 -7.24 -14.92
N MET A 114 2.35 -7.04 -15.34
CA MET A 114 1.26 -6.77 -14.42
C MET A 114 0.91 -8.03 -13.62
N ILE A 115 0.54 -7.85 -12.35
CA ILE A 115 -0.05 -8.92 -11.55
C ILE A 115 -1.42 -9.23 -12.13
N LEU A 116 -1.72 -10.51 -12.38
CA LEU A 116 -2.95 -10.92 -13.04
C LEU A 116 -4.20 -10.40 -12.32
N ALA A 117 -4.20 -10.44 -10.99
CA ALA A 117 -5.30 -9.98 -10.15
C ALA A 117 -5.48 -8.45 -10.16
N GLU A 118 -4.47 -7.69 -10.60
CA GLU A 118 -4.50 -6.22 -10.64
C GLU A 118 -4.83 -5.68 -12.04
N VAL A 119 -4.98 -6.56 -13.04
CA VAL A 119 -5.45 -6.17 -14.37
C VAL A 119 -6.91 -5.75 -14.28
N THR A 120 -7.18 -4.46 -14.52
CA THR A 120 -8.52 -3.89 -14.50
C THR A 120 -9.10 -3.80 -15.90
N THR A 121 -10.43 -3.69 -16.00
CA THR A 121 -11.13 -3.45 -17.28
C THR A 121 -10.62 -2.18 -17.98
N ARG A 122 -10.19 -1.18 -17.21
CA ARG A 122 -9.59 0.05 -17.76
C ARG A 122 -8.29 -0.24 -18.50
N HIS A 123 -7.39 -1.06 -17.94
CA HIS A 123 -6.15 -1.44 -18.62
C HIS A 123 -6.43 -2.18 -19.94
N ILE A 124 -7.49 -3.00 -19.96
CA ILE A 124 -7.91 -3.71 -21.18
C ILE A 124 -8.46 -2.71 -22.21
N ALA A 125 -9.29 -1.76 -21.79
CA ALA A 125 -9.82 -0.73 -22.69
C ALA A 125 -8.71 0.14 -23.29
N GLU A 126 -7.77 0.63 -22.46
CA GLU A 126 -6.62 1.43 -22.90
C GLU A 126 -5.68 0.67 -23.85
N PHE A 127 -5.67 -0.67 -23.79
CA PHE A 127 -4.93 -1.50 -24.73
C PHE A 127 -5.65 -1.70 -26.07
N LEU A 128 -6.98 -1.68 -26.09
CA LEU A 128 -7.80 -1.95 -27.27
C LEU A 128 -8.08 -0.71 -28.13
N GLU A 129 -7.93 0.49 -27.56
CA GLU A 129 -7.94 1.79 -28.26
C GLU A 129 -6.63 2.02 -29.03
#